data_AF-A0A519CI59-F1
#
_entry.id   AF-A0A519CI59-F1
#
_cell.length_a   1.000
_cell.length_b   1.000
_cell.length_c   1.000
_cell.angle_alpha   90.00
_cell.angle_beta   90.00
_cell.angle_gamma   90.00
#
_symmetry.space_group_name_H-M   'P 1'
#
loop_
_entity.id
_entity.type
_entity.pdbx_description
1 polymer ?
#
loop_
_entity_poly.entity_id
_entity_poly.type
_entity_poly.pdbx_seq_one_letter_code
_entity_poly.pdbx_strand_id
1 'polypeptide(L)'
;CSDFRLQDLIDVKPAEGSSYVRSLTEPFNDEMIIKEKQIKNWFVHFGIVNREDKWHQVHVSGHGDGEQIKHVVEDSKSKKLIPIHTDKKNDQYHRKWHSNVQNVNQHETANIQ
;
A
#
# COMPACT_ATOMS: atom_id res chain seq x y z
N CYS A 1 0.47 -13.66 -4.61
CA CYS A 1 0.29 -14.10 -6.01
C CYS A 1 1.28 -13.38 -6.90
N SER A 2 1.88 -14.05 -7.89
CA SER A 2 2.60 -13.36 -8.96
C SER A 2 1.71 -13.27 -10.19
N ASP A 3 1.73 -12.13 -10.88
CA ASP A 3 0.93 -11.92 -12.11
C ASP A 3 1.46 -12.75 -13.30
N PHE A 4 2.56 -13.50 -13.12
CA PHE A 4 3.17 -14.39 -14.13
C PHE A 4 2.36 -15.65 -14.44
N ARG A 5 1.21 -15.85 -13.78
CA ARG A 5 0.30 -16.97 -14.05
C ARG A 5 -0.98 -16.54 -14.77
N LEU A 6 -1.03 -15.31 -15.29
CA LEU A 6 -2.19 -14.83 -16.04
C LEU A 6 -2.40 -15.59 -17.35
N GLN A 7 -1.35 -16.21 -17.89
CA GLN A 7 -1.47 -17.07 -19.07
C GLN A 7 -2.32 -18.32 -18.78
N ASP A 8 -2.40 -18.78 -17.54
CA ASP A 8 -3.24 -19.92 -17.15
C ASP A 8 -4.73 -19.67 -17.45
N LEU A 9 -5.15 -18.41 -17.62
CA LEU A 9 -6.52 -18.06 -18.03
C LEU A 9 -6.90 -18.63 -19.40
N ILE A 10 -5.92 -18.87 -20.28
CA ILE A 10 -6.11 -19.51 -21.59
C ILE A 10 -6.66 -20.93 -21.43
N ASP A 11 -6.16 -21.65 -20.42
CA ASP A 11 -6.53 -23.04 -20.15
C ASP A 11 -7.75 -23.13 -19.24
N VAL A 12 -7.83 -22.25 -18.22
CA VAL A 12 -8.93 -22.23 -17.25
C VAL A 12 -10.27 -21.88 -17.92
N LYS A 13 -10.27 -20.96 -18.91
CA LYS A 13 -11.46 -20.51 -19.65
C LYS A 13 -12.64 -20.21 -18.71
N PRO A 14 -12.52 -19.18 -17.84
CA PRO A 14 -13.53 -18.88 -16.84
C PRO A 14 -14.90 -18.65 -17.49
N ALA A 15 -15.95 -19.18 -16.87
CA ALA A 15 -17.32 -18.93 -17.32
C ALA A 15 -17.69 -17.45 -17.12
N GLU A 16 -18.62 -16.94 -17.92
CA GLU A 16 -19.14 -15.57 -17.76
C GLU A 16 -19.66 -15.35 -16.33
N GLY A 17 -19.31 -14.21 -15.73
CA GLY A 17 -19.67 -13.89 -14.34
C GLY A 17 -18.75 -14.49 -13.27
N SER A 18 -17.68 -15.19 -13.66
CA SER A 18 -16.64 -15.64 -12.73
C SER A 18 -15.98 -14.46 -12.01
N SER A 19 -15.50 -14.69 -10.79
CA SER A 19 -14.78 -13.68 -9.99
C SER A 19 -13.29 -14.00 -9.88
N TYR A 20 -12.46 -12.95 -9.89
CA TYR A 20 -11.03 -13.05 -9.63
C TYR A 20 -10.65 -12.15 -8.45
N VAL A 21 -9.99 -12.71 -7.44
CA VAL A 21 -9.51 -11.96 -6.28
C VAL A 21 -8.02 -11.71 -6.43
N ARG A 22 -7.65 -10.44 -6.59
CA ARG A 22 -6.25 -10.00 -6.64
C ARG A 22 -5.81 -9.38 -5.31
N SER A 23 -5.08 -10.16 -4.51
CA SER A 23 -4.52 -9.69 -3.23
C SER A 23 -3.07 -9.21 -3.40
N LEU A 24 -2.92 -7.98 -3.88
CA LEU A 24 -1.62 -7.30 -4.05
C LEU A 24 -1.74 -5.83 -3.67
N THR A 25 -0.61 -5.20 -3.34
CA THR A 25 -0.56 -3.76 -3.01
C THR A 25 -0.99 -2.90 -4.19
N GLU A 26 -1.50 -1.72 -3.86
CA GLU A 26 -1.82 -0.67 -4.82
C GLU A 26 -0.55 -0.17 -5.53
N PRO A 27 -0.67 0.30 -6.79
CA PRO A 27 0.46 0.83 -7.52
C PRO A 27 0.95 2.15 -6.90
N PHE A 28 2.24 2.21 -6.55
CA PHE A 28 2.88 3.39 -5.96
C PHE A 28 4.03 3.94 -6.81
N ASN A 29 4.27 3.35 -7.98
CA ASN A 29 5.23 3.82 -8.97
C ASN A 29 4.71 3.58 -10.40
N ASP A 30 5.33 4.22 -11.38
CA ASP A 30 4.88 4.19 -12.78
C ASP A 30 4.86 2.76 -13.37
N GLU A 31 5.86 1.94 -13.05
CA GLU A 31 5.93 0.56 -13.50
C GLU A 31 4.72 -0.25 -13.03
N MET A 32 4.34 -0.08 -11.77
CA MET A 32 3.18 -0.75 -11.19
C MET A 32 1.85 -0.24 -11.75
N ILE A 33 1.76 1.06 -12.07
CA ILE A 33 0.57 1.63 -12.73
C ILE A 33 0.40 1.02 -14.12
N ILE A 34 1.49 0.94 -14.90
CA ILE A 34 1.50 0.31 -16.23
C ILE A 34 1.10 -1.16 -16.11
N LYS A 35 1.64 -1.87 -15.12
CA LYS A 35 1.33 -3.27 -14.88
C LYS A 35 -0.14 -3.49 -14.51
N GLU A 36 -0.72 -2.66 -13.64
CA GLU A 36 -2.13 -2.75 -13.29
C GLU A 36 -3.02 -2.56 -14.52
N LYS A 37 -2.70 -1.61 -15.39
CA LYS A 37 -3.41 -1.42 -16.66
C LYS A 37 -3.35 -2.65 -17.55
N GLN A 38 -2.19 -3.31 -17.65
CA GLN A 38 -2.07 -4.56 -18.41
C GLN A 38 -2.98 -5.65 -17.82
N ILE A 39 -3.00 -5.81 -16.49
CA ILE A 39 -3.83 -6.82 -15.82
C ILE A 39 -5.33 -6.56 -16.05
N LYS A 40 -5.77 -5.30 -15.96
CA LYS A 40 -7.16 -4.92 -16.26
C LYS A 40 -7.56 -5.29 -17.69
N ASN A 41 -6.71 -5.01 -18.67
CA ASN A 41 -6.94 -5.42 -20.06
C ASN A 41 -7.05 -6.93 -20.23
N TRP A 42 -6.20 -7.71 -19.54
CA TRP A 42 -6.30 -9.18 -19.53
C TRP A 42 -7.64 -9.65 -18.97
N PHE A 43 -8.10 -9.08 -17.86
CA PHE A 43 -9.39 -9.48 -17.27
C PHE A 43 -10.59 -9.14 -18.16
N VAL A 44 -10.53 -8.01 -18.88
CA VAL A 44 -11.53 -7.68 -19.90
C VAL A 44 -11.48 -8.67 -21.05
N HIS A 45 -10.29 -9.01 -21.55
CA HIS A 45 -10.11 -9.94 -22.67
C HIS A 45 -10.66 -11.35 -22.37
N PHE A 46 -10.47 -11.84 -21.14
CA PHE A 46 -10.97 -13.16 -20.72
C PHE A 46 -12.38 -13.14 -20.09
N GLY A 47 -13.07 -12.00 -20.11
CA GLY A 47 -14.45 -11.90 -19.60
C GLY A 47 -14.58 -12.07 -18.08
N ILE A 48 -13.49 -11.90 -17.32
CA ILE A 48 -13.52 -11.91 -15.84
C ILE A 48 -14.21 -10.64 -15.34
N VAL A 49 -13.96 -9.50 -15.99
CA VAL A 49 -14.72 -8.27 -15.81
C VAL A 49 -15.17 -7.77 -17.18
N ASN A 50 -16.42 -7.33 -17.29
CA ASN A 50 -16.98 -6.93 -18.60
C ASN A 50 -16.44 -5.59 -19.11
N ARG A 51 -15.81 -4.79 -18.23
CA ARG A 51 -15.25 -3.47 -18.50
C ARG A 51 -14.37 -3.04 -17.34
N GLU A 52 -13.39 -2.18 -17.59
CA GLU A 52 -12.41 -1.77 -16.56
C GLU A 52 -13.05 -1.08 -15.35
N ASP A 53 -14.15 -0.34 -15.52
CA ASP A 53 -14.87 0.34 -14.44
C ASP A 53 -15.68 -0.62 -13.53
N LYS A 54 -15.74 -1.90 -13.87
CA LYS A 54 -16.25 -2.96 -12.97
C LYS A 54 -15.15 -3.54 -12.08
N TRP A 55 -13.92 -3.05 -12.19
CA TRP A 55 -12.86 -3.35 -11.24
C TRP A 55 -13.18 -2.78 -9.87
N HIS A 56 -13.29 -3.64 -8.87
CA HIS A 56 -13.45 -3.24 -7.48
C HIS A 56 -12.11 -3.35 -6.75
N GLN A 57 -11.68 -2.26 -6.12
CA GLN A 57 -10.51 -2.22 -5.27
C GLN A 57 -10.94 -2.03 -3.82
N VAL A 58 -10.45 -2.89 -2.94
CA VAL A 58 -10.60 -2.75 -1.49
C VAL A 58 -9.22 -2.58 -0.91
N HIS A 59 -9.00 -1.45 -0.25
CA HIS A 59 -7.73 -1.14 0.38
C HIS A 59 -7.65 -1.81 1.75
N VAL A 60 -6.62 -2.62 1.95
CA VAL A 60 -6.26 -3.17 3.26
C VAL A 60 -4.78 -2.91 3.47
N SER A 61 -4.46 -1.93 4.32
CA SER A 61 -3.08 -1.55 4.64
C SER A 61 -2.47 -2.52 5.66
N GLY A 62 -1.19 -2.85 5.47
CA GLY A 62 -0.38 -3.49 6.52
C GLY A 62 0.12 -2.51 7.58
N HIS A 63 -0.07 -1.21 7.38
CA HIS A 63 0.32 -0.13 8.28
C HIS A 63 -0.91 0.57 8.87
N GLY A 64 -0.78 1.07 10.10
CA GLY A 64 -1.79 1.91 10.70
C GLY A 64 -1.97 3.21 9.92
N ASP A 65 -3.20 3.72 9.87
CA ASP A 65 -3.48 5.05 9.33
C ASP A 65 -2.95 6.16 10.27
N GLY A 66 -3.12 7.42 9.84
CA GLY A 66 -2.62 8.56 10.60
C GLY A 66 -3.23 8.69 12.01
N GLU A 67 -4.50 8.34 12.19
CA GLU A 67 -5.16 8.43 13.50
C GLU A 67 -4.72 7.28 14.40
N GLN A 68 -4.56 6.07 13.84
CA GLN A 68 -4.02 4.92 14.55
C GLN A 68 -2.57 5.16 15.01
N ILE A 69 -1.72 5.72 14.14
CA ILE A 69 -0.33 6.07 14.48
C ILE A 69 -0.30 7.17 15.53
N LYS A 70 -1.13 8.20 15.39
CA LYS A 70 -1.25 9.28 16.39
C LYS A 70 -1.61 8.73 17.77
N HIS A 71 -2.61 7.85 17.86
CA HIS A 71 -2.96 7.21 19.13
C HIS A 71 -1.76 6.50 19.76
N VAL A 72 -1.00 5.74 18.96
CA VAL A 72 0.23 5.07 19.46
C VAL A 72 1.24 6.10 19.99
N VAL A 73 1.44 7.21 19.28
CA VAL A 73 2.37 8.28 19.71
C VAL A 73 1.92 8.89 21.04
N GLU A 74 0.64 9.26 21.16
CA GLU A 74 0.08 9.92 22.35
C GLU A 74 0.01 8.97 23.55
N ASP A 75 -0.47 7.74 23.37
CA ASP A 75 -0.68 6.77 24.44
C ASP A 75 0.63 6.17 24.97
N SER A 76 1.67 6.10 24.13
CA SER A 76 2.99 5.63 24.56
C SER A 76 3.64 6.49 25.65
N LYS A 77 3.21 7.76 25.77
CA LYS A 77 3.81 8.77 26.67
C LYS A 77 5.34 8.83 26.54
N SER A 78 5.83 8.70 25.31
CA SER A 78 7.27 8.70 25.04
C SER A 78 7.90 10.04 25.41
N LYS A 79 9.18 10.05 25.80
CA LYS A 79 9.93 11.30 26.05
C LYS A 79 10.46 11.92 24.75
N LYS A 80 10.60 11.11 23.71
CA LYS A 80 11.17 11.46 22.41
C LYS A 80 10.56 10.55 21.35
N LEU A 81 10.18 11.14 20.22
CA LEU A 81 9.72 10.42 19.04
C LEU A 81 10.82 10.44 17.98
N ILE A 82 11.18 9.26 17.45
CA ILE A 82 12.12 9.10 16.33
C ILE A 82 11.37 8.39 15.20
N PRO A 83 10.78 9.12 14.24
CA PRO A 83 10.07 8.52 13.12
C PRO A 83 11.05 7.80 12.19
N ILE A 84 10.75 6.54 11.89
CA ILE A 84 11.49 5.71 10.92
C ILE A 84 10.52 5.11 9.91
N HIS A 85 11.03 4.61 8.78
CA HIS A 85 10.21 4.00 7.73
C HIS A 85 9.07 4.90 7.23
N THR A 86 9.34 6.20 7.09
CA THR A 86 8.40 7.22 6.62
C THR A 86 9.12 8.20 5.69
N ASP A 87 8.37 8.85 4.79
CA ASP A 87 8.87 9.95 3.97
C ASP A 87 9.07 11.22 4.84
N LYS A 88 10.08 12.03 4.50
CA LYS A 88 10.38 13.31 5.17
C LYS A 88 9.21 14.29 5.11
N LYS A 89 8.36 14.23 4.07
CA LYS A 89 7.16 15.05 3.93
C LYS A 89 6.16 14.86 5.08
N ASN A 90 6.20 13.71 5.76
CA ASN A 90 5.30 13.42 6.87
C ASN A 90 5.77 13.98 8.22
N ASP A 91 6.99 14.54 8.30
CA ASP A 91 7.56 15.10 9.54
C ASP A 91 6.64 16.14 10.21
N GLN A 92 5.92 16.92 9.39
CA GLN A 92 4.96 17.90 9.88
C GLN A 92 3.87 17.29 10.77
N TYR A 93 3.49 16.02 10.57
CA TYR A 93 2.48 15.35 11.38
C TYR A 93 3.07 14.86 12.69
N HIS A 94 4.26 14.26 12.65
CA HIS A 94 4.96 13.81 13.86
C HIS A 94 5.21 14.96 14.84
N ARG A 95 5.60 16.14 14.33
CA ARG A 95 5.80 17.35 15.16
C ARG A 95 4.51 17.95 15.71
N LYS A 96 3.36 17.66 15.11
CA LYS A 96 2.05 18.04 15.67
C LYS A 96 1.65 17.11 16.81
N TRP A 97 2.00 15.83 16.72
CA TRP A 97 1.62 14.81 17.70
C TRP A 97 2.59 14.70 18.88
N HIS A 98 3.85 15.07 18.69
CA HIS A 98 4.87 14.99 19.73
C HIS A 98 5.77 16.23 19.73
N SER A 99 6.05 16.80 20.90
CA SER A 99 6.83 18.03 21.04
C SER A 99 8.34 17.83 20.83
N ASN A 100 8.84 16.62 21.13
CA ASN A 100 10.26 16.26 21.00
C ASN A 100 10.46 15.21 19.89
N VAL A 101 10.59 15.67 18.64
CA VAL A 101 10.80 14.81 17.46
C VAL A 101 12.22 14.96 16.93
N GLN A 102 12.93 13.84 16.84
CA GLN A 102 14.25 13.76 16.22
C GLN A 102 14.18 12.90 14.96
N ASN A 103 14.44 13.52 13.80
CA ASN A 103 14.66 12.76 12.56
C ASN A 103 16.11 12.30 12.49
N VAL A 104 16.31 11.13 11.87
CA VAL A 104 17.62 10.53 11.67
C VAL A 104 17.78 10.13 10.21
N ASN A 105 19.01 10.21 9.71
CA ASN A 105 19.37 9.64 8.42
C ASN A 105 19.80 8.18 8.57
N GLN A 106 19.86 7.46 7.46
CA GLN A 106 20.37 6.09 7.44
C GLN A 106 21.80 6.07 8.00
N HIS A 107 22.07 5.14 8.94
CA HIS A 107 23.34 4.99 9.65
C HIS A 107 23.68 6.09 10.67
N GLU A 108 22.77 7.03 10.95
CA GLU A 108 22.97 8.03 11.99
C GLU A 108 22.74 7.44 13.39
N THR A 109 23.56 7.85 14.36
CA THR A 109 23.40 7.47 15.78
C THR A 109 22.56 8.52 16.51
N ALA A 110 21.50 8.10 17.21
CA ALA A 110 20.70 8.97 18.06
C ALA A 110 20.93 8.71 19.55
N ASN A 111 21.13 9.78 20.31
CA ASN A 111 21.21 9.72 21.77
C ASN A 111 19.81 9.68 22.38
N ILE A 112 19.57 8.72 23.27
CA ILE A 112 18.26 8.39 23.85
C ILE A 112 18.05 8.96 25.27
N GLN A 113 18.89 9.94 25.67
CA GLN A 113 18.81 10.58 26.99
C GLN A 113 17.44 11.21 27.28
#